data_AF-A0A7S0MJD8-F1
#
_entry.id   AF-A0A7S0MJD8-F1
#
_cell.length_a   1.000
_cell.length_b   1.000
_cell.length_c   1.000
_cell.angle_alpha   90.00
_cell.angle_beta   90.00
_cell.angle_gamma   90.00
#
_symmetry.space_group_name_H-M   'P 1'
#
loop_
_entity.id
_entity.type
_entity.pdbx_description
1 polymer ?
#
loop_
_entity_poly.entity_id
_entity_poly.type
_entity_poly.pdbx_seq_one_letter_code
_entity_poly.pdbx_strand_id
1 'polypeptide(L)'
;MKPASESASPDIIFATNGWLDAKAVRVRILIAAKNYFSTELTDSGIAAEIEKANKMFSSSLGQPESLRGRNVLNVLFICSTRYGKAVQSRLGDAKCFFYKSGNIDEVIVLDLTTRENRELFFGVSSGSGVSSGSGVSSGSG
;
A
#
# COMPACT_ATOMS: atom_id res chain seq x y z
N MET A 1 -18.72 1.62 15.28
CA MET A 1 -18.46 0.36 14.56
C MET A 1 -17.66 -0.55 15.47
N LYS A 2 -18.16 -1.74 15.82
CA LYS A 2 -17.36 -2.76 16.49
C LYS A 2 -16.36 -3.34 15.48
N PRO A 3 -15.09 -3.60 15.86
CA PRO A 3 -14.17 -4.32 14.99
C PRO A 3 -14.69 -5.75 14.78
N ALA A 4 -14.61 -6.24 13.55
CA ALA A 4 -14.99 -7.60 13.22
C ALA A 4 -14.15 -8.59 14.03
N SER A 5 -14.82 -9.49 14.74
CA SER A 5 -14.21 -10.64 15.41
C SER A 5 -13.69 -11.62 14.37
N GLU A 6 -12.41 -11.94 14.42
CA GLU A 6 -11.78 -13.05 13.69
C GLU A 6 -11.93 -13.03 12.16
N SER A 7 -11.47 -11.95 11.51
CA SER A 7 -11.23 -12.00 10.07
C SER A 7 -9.78 -12.37 9.78
N ALA A 8 -9.56 -13.62 9.39
CA ALA A 8 -8.33 -14.07 8.76
C ALA A 8 -8.26 -13.54 7.32
N SER A 9 -7.52 -12.46 7.08
CA SER A 9 -6.71 -12.15 5.87
C SER A 9 -6.66 -10.62 5.70
N PRO A 10 -5.54 -9.97 5.36
CA PRO A 10 -5.67 -8.85 4.45
C PRO A 10 -5.96 -9.43 3.08
N ASP A 11 -7.13 -9.13 2.58
CA ASP A 11 -7.31 -9.09 1.15
C ASP A 11 -6.53 -7.87 0.68
N ILE A 12 -5.76 -8.00 -0.40
CA ILE A 12 -5.11 -6.87 -1.03
C ILE A 12 -6.22 -5.85 -1.35
N ILE A 13 -6.19 -4.69 -0.68
CA ILE A 13 -7.36 -3.79 -0.55
C ILE A 13 -7.48 -2.88 -1.78
N PHE A 14 -6.38 -2.68 -2.50
CA PHE A 14 -6.31 -1.73 -3.59
C PHE A 14 -5.46 -2.30 -4.71
N ALA A 15 -6.08 -2.40 -5.89
CA ALA A 15 -5.42 -2.72 -7.15
C ALA A 15 -5.70 -1.57 -8.12
N THR A 16 -4.66 -0.83 -8.51
CA THR A 16 -4.80 0.21 -9.54
C THR A 16 -3.88 -0.06 -10.72
N ASN A 17 -4.33 0.37 -11.89
CA ASN A 17 -3.58 0.39 -13.14
C ASN A 17 -3.43 1.84 -13.57
N GLY A 18 -2.22 2.38 -13.47
CA GLY A 18 -1.89 3.72 -13.95
C GLY A 18 -1.08 3.65 -15.25
N TRP A 19 -1.34 4.56 -16.18
CA TRP A 19 -0.43 4.84 -17.28
C TRP A 19 0.44 6.04 -16.92
N LEU A 20 1.76 5.85 -16.97
CA LEU A 20 2.71 6.94 -16.89
C LEU A 20 3.12 7.32 -18.32
N ASP A 21 2.37 8.24 -18.92
CA ASP A 21 2.50 8.64 -20.33
C ASP A 21 3.92 9.07 -20.70
N ALA A 22 4.62 9.73 -19.76
CA ALA A 22 6.00 10.19 -19.95
C ALA A 22 7.03 9.07 -20.17
N LYS A 23 6.72 7.82 -19.78
CA LYS A 23 7.63 6.67 -19.96
C LYS A 23 7.01 5.52 -20.75
N ALA A 24 5.77 5.68 -21.24
CA ALA A 24 4.96 4.59 -21.76
C ALA A 24 5.00 3.34 -20.84
N VAL A 25 4.93 3.56 -19.51
CA VAL A 25 4.96 2.50 -18.48
C VAL A 25 3.58 2.36 -17.87
N ARG A 26 3.08 1.13 -17.80
CA ARG A 26 1.90 0.78 -17.02
C ARG A 26 2.33 0.34 -15.63
N VAL A 27 1.95 1.10 -14.61
CA VAL A 27 2.23 0.74 -13.22
C VAL A 27 1.01 0.03 -12.64
N ARG A 28 1.24 -1.12 -12.03
CA ARG A 28 0.25 -1.88 -11.29
C ARG A 28 0.63 -1.87 -9.83
N ILE A 29 -0.26 -1.38 -8.99
CA ILE A 29 0.02 -1.25 -7.56
C ILE A 29 -0.95 -2.12 -6.80
N LEU A 30 -0.42 -2.95 -5.91
CA LEU A 30 -1.16 -3.70 -4.90
C LEU A 30 -0.80 -3.21 -3.51
N ILE A 31 -1.78 -3.15 -2.60
CA ILE A 31 -1.57 -2.79 -1.19
C ILE A 31 -2.08 -3.90 -0.29
N ALA A 32 -1.16 -4.51 0.47
CA ALA A 32 -1.46 -5.48 1.52
C ALA A 32 -1.38 -4.79 2.90
N ALA A 33 -2.54 -4.45 3.47
CA ALA A 33 -2.62 -3.77 4.76
C ALA A 33 -3.01 -4.73 5.90
N LYS A 34 -2.06 -5.05 6.77
CA LYS A 34 -2.18 -5.98 7.89
C LYS A 34 -2.47 -5.23 9.19
N ASN A 35 -3.73 -5.18 9.62
CA ASN A 35 -4.11 -4.63 10.92
C ASN A 35 -4.64 -5.72 11.84
N TYR A 36 -3.75 -6.53 12.41
CA TYR A 36 -4.11 -7.51 13.42
C TYR A 36 -3.72 -6.99 14.79
N PHE A 37 -4.69 -6.87 15.69
CA PHE A 37 -4.45 -6.47 17.07
C PHE A 37 -3.44 -7.42 17.78
N SER A 38 -3.45 -8.71 17.42
CA SER A 38 -2.64 -9.75 18.06
C SER A 38 -1.52 -10.36 17.19
N THR A 39 -1.55 -10.18 15.87
CA THR A 39 -0.63 -10.91 14.96
C THR A 39 0.43 -9.99 14.40
N GLU A 40 1.69 -10.37 14.60
CA GLU A 40 2.86 -9.68 14.06
C GLU A 40 3.09 -10.05 12.60
N LEU A 41 3.43 -9.06 11.77
CA LEU A 41 3.92 -9.31 10.42
C LEU A 41 5.39 -9.75 10.47
N THR A 42 5.64 -11.00 10.11
CA THR A 42 6.96 -11.64 10.02
C THR A 42 7.45 -11.72 8.57
N ASP A 43 8.69 -12.17 8.35
CA ASP A 43 9.20 -12.51 7.02
C ASP A 43 8.34 -13.53 6.28
N SER A 44 7.86 -14.57 6.97
CA SER A 44 6.94 -15.55 6.36
C SER A 44 5.62 -14.90 5.95
N GLY A 45 5.12 -13.95 6.72
CA GLY A 45 3.95 -13.16 6.36
C GLY A 45 4.18 -12.28 5.13
N ILE A 46 5.35 -11.65 5.02
CA ILE A 46 5.73 -10.87 3.83
C ILE A 46 5.81 -11.77 2.59
N ALA A 47 6.45 -12.94 2.70
CA ALA A 47 6.55 -13.91 1.61
C ALA A 47 5.17 -14.39 1.13
N ALA A 48 4.25 -14.66 2.06
CA ALA A 48 2.87 -15.05 1.72
C ALA A 48 2.12 -13.96 0.95
N GLU A 49 2.31 -12.68 1.31
CA GLU A 49 1.68 -11.57 0.57
C GLU A 49 2.31 -11.36 -0.82
N ILE A 50 3.62 -11.58 -0.96
CA ILE A 50 4.30 -11.59 -2.27
C ILE A 50 3.72 -12.69 -3.16
N GLU A 51 3.49 -13.89 -2.63
CA GLU A 51 2.89 -15.00 -3.39
C GLU A 51 1.48 -14.66 -3.87
N LYS A 52 0.64 -14.09 -2.99
CA LYS A 52 -0.72 -13.62 -3.34
C LYS A 52 -0.66 -12.53 -4.41
N ALA A 53 0.22 -11.54 -4.26
CA ALA A 53 0.39 -10.46 -5.22
C ALA A 53 0.82 -10.98 -6.60
N ASN A 54 1.77 -11.92 -6.64
CA ASN A 54 2.18 -12.57 -7.89
C ASN A 54 1.00 -13.26 -8.60
N LYS A 55 0.17 -13.98 -7.84
CA LYS A 55 -1.06 -14.59 -8.37
C LYS A 55 -1.99 -13.51 -8.94
N MET A 56 -2.25 -12.44 -8.20
CA MET A 56 -3.14 -11.34 -8.66
C MET A 56 -2.61 -10.60 -9.89
N PHE A 57 -1.30 -10.32 -9.96
CA PHE A 57 -0.68 -9.71 -11.14
C PHE A 57 -0.78 -10.60 -12.37
N SER A 58 -0.79 -11.93 -12.17
CA SER A 58 -0.91 -12.94 -13.23
C SER A 58 -2.37 -13.21 -13.64
N SER A 59 -3.31 -13.25 -12.70
CA SER A 59 -4.69 -13.70 -12.91
C SER A 59 -5.71 -12.58 -13.11
N SER A 60 -5.59 -11.47 -12.37
CA SER A 60 -6.72 -10.56 -12.13
C SER A 60 -6.56 -9.19 -12.82
N LEU A 61 -5.33 -8.78 -13.10
CA LEU A 61 -5.05 -7.47 -13.70
C LEU A 61 -4.86 -7.49 -15.22
N GLY A 62 -4.92 -8.69 -15.85
CA GLY A 62 -4.92 -8.92 -17.29
C GLY A 62 -3.78 -8.23 -18.05
N GLN A 63 -2.82 -8.98 -18.58
CA GLN A 63 -2.17 -8.49 -19.80
C GLN A 63 -3.11 -8.82 -20.97
N PRO A 64 -3.70 -7.83 -21.66
CA PRO A 64 -4.10 -8.05 -23.04
C PRO A 64 -2.90 -8.66 -23.76
N GLU A 65 -3.08 -9.73 -24.53
CA GLU A 65 -1.96 -10.34 -25.29
C GLU A 65 -1.23 -9.31 -26.17
N SER A 66 -1.93 -8.25 -26.59
CA SER A 66 -1.38 -7.10 -27.32
C SER A 66 -0.38 -6.23 -26.54
N LEU A 67 -0.27 -6.40 -25.22
CA LEU A 67 0.66 -5.67 -24.33
C LEU A 67 1.77 -6.57 -23.76
N ARG A 68 1.85 -7.84 -24.20
CA ARG A 68 3.00 -8.70 -23.90
C ARG A 68 4.25 -8.07 -24.51
N GLY A 69 5.08 -7.47 -23.66
CA GLY A 69 6.45 -7.10 -24.02
C GLY A 69 6.88 -5.65 -23.82
N ARG A 70 6.06 -4.72 -23.32
CA ARG A 70 6.58 -3.37 -23.01
C ARG A 70 6.05 -2.76 -21.70
N ASN A 71 7.02 -2.45 -20.83
CA ASN A 71 6.96 -1.48 -19.74
C ASN A 71 5.82 -1.65 -18.74
N VAL A 72 5.73 -2.80 -18.07
CA VAL A 72 4.87 -2.96 -16.89
C VAL A 72 5.74 -2.92 -15.65
N LEU A 73 5.36 -2.10 -14.66
CA LEU A 73 5.97 -2.08 -13.34
C LEU A 73 4.95 -2.59 -12.32
N ASN A 74 5.23 -3.73 -11.70
CA ASN A 74 4.43 -4.28 -10.61
C ASN A 74 5.02 -3.83 -9.28
N VAL A 75 4.22 -3.12 -8.48
CA VAL A 75 4.60 -2.59 -7.18
C VAL A 75 3.67 -3.16 -6.10
N LEU A 76 4.24 -3.68 -5.03
CA LEU A 76 3.51 -4.16 -3.86
C LEU A 76 3.90 -3.33 -2.64
N PHE A 77 2.93 -2.65 -2.05
CA PHE A 77 3.08 -2.08 -0.71
C PHE A 77 2.58 -3.06 0.34
N ILE A 78 3.39 -3.32 1.35
CA ILE A 78 3.01 -4.12 2.52
C ILE A 78 3.09 -3.23 3.74
N CYS A 79 1.97 -3.01 4.41
CA CYS A 79 1.91 -2.14 5.56
C CYS A 79 1.24 -2.84 6.74
N SER A 80 1.72 -2.58 7.95
CA SER A 80 1.19 -3.18 9.16
C SER A 80 1.35 -2.27 10.37
N THR A 81 0.42 -2.41 11.31
CA THR A 81 0.49 -1.75 12.62
C THR A 81 1.34 -2.52 13.62
N ARG A 82 1.80 -3.74 13.28
CA ARG A 82 2.60 -4.57 14.18
C ARG A 82 3.56 -5.50 13.41
N TYR A 83 4.84 -5.46 13.76
CA TYR A 83 5.89 -6.22 13.09
C TYR A 83 6.62 -7.16 14.05
N GLY A 84 7.06 -8.31 13.54
CA GLY A 84 7.97 -9.18 14.28
C GLY A 84 9.36 -8.55 14.39
N LYS A 85 10.11 -8.92 15.44
CA LYS A 85 11.42 -8.32 15.79
C LYS A 85 12.39 -8.21 14.61
N ALA A 86 12.50 -9.24 13.77
CA ALA A 86 13.40 -9.22 12.61
C ALA A 86 13.00 -8.19 11.54
N VAL A 87 11.69 -8.04 11.30
CA VAL A 87 11.17 -7.02 10.37
C VAL A 87 11.35 -5.63 10.98
N GLN A 88 11.05 -5.48 12.28
CA GLN A 88 11.23 -4.22 12.99
C GLN A 88 12.68 -3.76 13.02
N SER A 89 13.64 -4.67 13.18
CA SER A 89 15.08 -4.35 13.12
C SER A 89 15.53 -3.85 11.75
N ARG A 90 14.87 -4.25 10.65
CA ARG A 90 15.17 -3.75 9.30
C ARG A 90 14.51 -2.42 9.00
N LEU A 91 13.36 -2.16 9.62
CA LEU A 91 12.76 -0.82 9.62
C LEU A 91 13.69 0.14 10.37
N GLY A 92 14.13 -0.21 11.58
CA GLY A 92 15.02 0.66 12.36
C GLY A 92 14.42 2.07 12.48
N ASP A 93 15.22 3.09 12.16
CA ASP A 93 14.76 4.48 12.08
C ASP A 93 14.13 4.84 10.71
N ALA A 94 14.25 3.94 9.73
CA ALA A 94 13.64 4.11 8.43
C ALA A 94 12.15 3.74 8.49
N LYS A 95 11.30 4.65 8.00
CA LYS A 95 9.83 4.46 7.98
C LYS A 95 9.38 3.44 6.92
N CYS A 96 10.29 2.96 6.09
CA CYS A 96 10.07 1.90 5.14
C CYS A 96 11.37 1.22 4.73
N PHE A 97 11.27 0.04 4.13
CA PHE A 97 12.39 -0.60 3.44
C PHE A 97 11.92 -1.35 2.19
N PHE A 98 12.86 -1.59 1.27
CA PHE A 98 12.61 -2.37 0.05
C PHE A 98 12.91 -3.84 0.31
N TYR A 99 11.93 -4.69 -0.01
CA TYR A 99 12.05 -6.13 0.06
C TYR A 99 12.35 -6.68 -1.33
N LYS A 100 13.43 -7.46 -1.45
CA LYS A 100 13.76 -8.07 -2.75
C LYS A 100 12.77 -9.18 -3.07
N SER A 101 12.13 -9.07 -4.24
CA SER A 101 11.30 -10.12 -4.85
C SER A 101 11.89 -10.49 -6.20
N GLY A 102 11.76 -11.76 -6.60
CA GLY A 102 12.19 -12.20 -7.92
C GLY A 102 11.19 -11.87 -9.05
N ASN A 103 9.92 -11.66 -8.71
CA ASN A 103 8.81 -11.60 -9.68
C ASN A 103 7.99 -10.29 -9.60
N ILE A 104 8.23 -9.46 -8.60
CA ILE A 104 7.61 -8.14 -8.44
C ILE A 104 8.75 -7.12 -8.49
N ASP A 105 8.61 -6.09 -9.33
CA ASP A 105 9.67 -5.11 -9.56
C ASP A 105 10.03 -4.36 -8.28
N GLU A 106 9.01 -3.97 -7.50
CA GLU A 106 9.20 -3.26 -6.23
C GLU A 106 8.28 -3.84 -5.14
N VAL A 107 8.86 -4.25 -4.01
CA VAL A 107 8.11 -4.57 -2.79
C VAL A 107 8.55 -3.62 -1.70
N ILE A 108 7.61 -2.83 -1.18
CA ILE A 108 7.88 -1.75 -0.22
C ILE A 108 7.16 -2.08 1.07
N VAL A 109 7.92 -2.28 2.15
CA VAL A 109 7.37 -2.51 3.48
C VAL A 109 7.34 -1.18 4.24
N LEU A 110 6.15 -0.75 4.66
CA LEU A 110 5.90 0.57 5.26
C LEU A 110 5.55 0.44 6.74
N ASP A 111 6.28 1.12 7.61
CA ASP A 111 5.96 1.15 9.04
C ASP A 111 4.71 1.98 9.33
N LEU A 112 3.65 1.34 9.85
CA LEU A 112 2.44 2.01 10.33
C LEU A 112 2.19 1.80 11.84
N THR A 113 3.23 1.38 12.59
CA THR A 113 3.14 1.08 14.02
C THR A 113 2.72 2.29 14.85
N THR A 114 3.32 3.45 14.58
CA THR A 114 3.03 4.72 15.29
C THR A 114 1.94 5.53 14.59
N ARG A 115 1.30 6.43 15.34
CA ARG A 115 0.31 7.36 14.78
C ARG A 115 0.98 8.28 13.77
N GLU A 116 2.14 8.80 14.13
CA GLU A 116 2.95 9.73 13.33
C GLU A 116 3.32 9.12 11.98
N ASN A 117 3.70 7.83 11.94
CA ASN A 117 4.02 7.15 10.69
C ASN A 117 2.77 6.93 9.82
N ARG A 118 1.61 6.65 10.44
CA ARG A 118 0.33 6.60 9.71
C ARG A 118 -0.05 7.96 9.13
N GLU A 119 0.04 9.03 9.93
CA GLU A 119 -0.29 10.38 9.48
C GLU A 119 0.60 10.84 8.33
N LEU A 120 1.91 10.53 8.40
CA LEU A 120 2.85 10.81 7.32
C LEU A 120 2.46 10.10 6.02
N PHE A 121 2.12 8.81 6.10
CA PHE A 121 1.82 8.01 4.92
C PHE A 121 0.47 8.39 4.29
N PHE A 122 -0.56 8.59 5.11
CA PHE A 122 -1.91 8.91 4.65
C PHE A 122 -2.13 10.41 4.42
N GLY A 123 -1.14 11.26 4.69
CA GLY A 123 -1.24 12.71 4.53
C GLY A 123 -2.27 13.36 5.47
N VAL A 124 -2.74 12.65 6.49
CA VAL A 124 -3.66 13.16 7.51
C VAL A 124 -2.86 13.78 8.64
N SER A 125 -2.23 14.92 8.35
CA SER A 125 -1.68 15.74 9.42
C SER A 125 -2.83 16.29 10.26
N SER A 126 -2.84 16.00 11.56
CA SER A 126 -3.80 16.54 12.53
C SER A 126 -3.57 18.05 12.80
N GLY A 127 -3.43 18.87 11.76
CA GLY A 127 -2.86 20.21 11.90
C GLY A 127 -2.94 21.12 10.68
N SER A 128 -4.12 21.27 10.09
CA SER A 128 -4.61 22.58 9.62
C SER A 128 -6.05 22.41 9.16
N GLY A 129 -6.99 22.95 9.92
CA GLY A 129 -8.30 23.27 9.36
C GLY A 129 -8.07 24.25 8.22
N VAL A 130 -8.11 23.74 6.98
CA VAL A 130 -8.46 24.59 5.86
C VAL A 130 -9.94 24.85 6.06
N SER A 131 -10.22 25.98 6.68
CA SER A 131 -11.46 26.71 6.45
C SER A 131 -11.53 26.97 4.94
N SER A 132 -12.08 26.01 4.19
CA SER A 132 -12.74 26.29 2.92
C SER A 132 -14.03 27.05 3.24
N GLY A 133 -13.84 28.27 3.74
CA GLY A 133 -14.84 29.32 3.70
C GLY A 133 -14.97 29.73 2.24
N SER A 134 -15.77 29.01 1.48
CA SER A 134 -16.39 29.53 0.27
C SER A 134 -17.38 30.62 0.69
N GLY A 135 -16.85 31.80 0.99
CA GLY A 135 -17.62 33.03 1.09
C GLY A 135 -18.11 33.40 -0.30
N VAL A 136 -19.29 32.87 -0.68
CA VAL A 136 -20.08 33.44 -1.76
C VAL A 136 -20.99 34.48 -1.11
N SER A 137 -20.54 35.73 -1.09
CA SER A 137 -21.41 36.87 -0.85
C SER A 137 -22.10 37.24 -2.17
N SER A 138 -23.27 36.64 -2.44
CA SER A 138 -24.23 37.20 -3.39
C SER A 138 -25.13 38.17 -2.63
N GLY A 139 -24.72 39.43 -2.57
CA GLY A 139 -25.55 40.54 -2.11
C GLY A 139 -26.34 41.11 -3.28
N SER A 140 -27.67 41.02 -3.18
CA SER A 140 -28.63 41.63 -4.09
C SER A 140 -28.53 43.16 -4.04
N GLY A 141 -28.59 43.78 -5.22
CA GLY A 141 -28.77 45.22 -5.43
C GLY A 141 -29.16 45.47 -6.87
#